data_AF-A0A9P1IPH4-F1
#
_entry.id   AF-A0A9P1IPH4-F1
#
_cell.length_a   1.000
_cell.length_b   1.000
_cell.length_c   1.000
_cell.angle_alpha   90.00
_cell.angle_beta   90.00
_cell.angle_gamma   90.00
#
_symmetry.space_group_name_H-M   'P 1'
#
loop_
_entity.id
_entity.type
_entity.pdbx_description
1 polymer ?
#
loop_
_entity_poly.entity_id
_entity_poly.type
_entity_poly.pdbx_seq_one_letter_code
_entity_poly.pdbx_strand_id
1 'polypeptide(L)'
;MNIRQELERKLGMEIDEPKIRHLILIDDIHNLSTDLSSYTHLTIIGTSRKKKISLSNPQFIEIPSQEPENIQELLSKFTSSESKATNILRFARERRRKSLGSIEEGSNEPNWNDLKIRIIGTMGKFGSSEQKCGQLIYYKTLSVVEADVCLMESDSRGHLLIAVLCFLTIQQNGLNEIDLRRLLADEHALLPMGIRRNYRNLPFDYCAECYGHTNPQILPIRWYYIINRIGHLLIAIDSDDNHFLIPAACQRIIRKKFLTKPVHLEHFQKLLTSFYSTKEKL
;
A
#
# COMPACT_ATOMS: atom_id res chain seq x y z
N MET A 1 -12.11 20.49 17.12
CA MET A 1 -13.07 19.45 17.53
C MET A 1 -12.31 18.40 18.33
N ASN A 2 -12.72 18.07 19.55
CA ASN A 2 -11.99 17.15 20.43
C ASN A 2 -12.02 15.72 19.83
N ILE A 3 -10.87 15.04 19.74
CA ILE A 3 -10.77 13.68 19.15
C ILE A 3 -11.78 12.72 19.79
N ARG A 4 -12.06 12.90 21.08
CA ARG A 4 -13.10 12.16 21.82
C ARG A 4 -14.48 12.34 21.23
N GLN A 5 -14.93 13.57 21.07
CA GLN A 5 -16.26 13.88 20.51
C GLN A 5 -16.41 13.30 19.10
N GLU A 6 -15.32 13.27 18.33
CA GLU A 6 -15.32 12.67 16.99
C GLU A 6 -15.38 11.14 17.04
N LEU A 7 -14.72 10.50 18.01
CA LEU A 7 -14.77 9.06 18.21
C LEU A 7 -16.12 8.60 18.78
N GLU A 8 -16.64 9.27 19.80
CA GLU A 8 -17.97 9.00 20.38
C GLU A 8 -19.06 9.12 19.32
N ARG A 9 -18.99 10.18 18.50
CA ARG A 9 -19.88 10.39 17.37
C ARG A 9 -19.78 9.28 16.32
N LYS A 10 -18.57 8.83 15.98
CA LYS A 10 -18.35 7.80 14.96
C LYS A 10 -18.66 6.38 15.43
N LEU A 11 -18.48 6.11 16.71
CA LEU A 11 -18.66 4.79 17.31
C LEU A 11 -20.05 4.60 17.94
N GLY A 12 -20.83 5.68 18.10
CA GLY A 12 -22.18 5.64 18.65
C GLY A 12 -22.24 5.22 20.12
N MET A 13 -21.18 5.50 20.88
CA MET A 13 -21.06 5.14 22.31
C MET A 13 -20.41 6.28 23.09
N GLU A 14 -20.89 6.51 24.32
CA GLU A 14 -20.24 7.41 25.27
C GLU A 14 -18.98 6.75 25.81
N ILE A 15 -17.84 7.45 25.72
CA ILE A 15 -16.60 7.00 26.34
C ILE A 15 -16.64 7.50 27.78
N ASP A 16 -16.88 6.58 28.71
CA ASP A 16 -17.05 6.87 30.13
C ASP A 16 -15.76 7.45 30.76
N GLU A 17 -15.89 8.58 31.46
CA GLU A 17 -14.76 9.36 31.98
C GLU A 17 -14.78 9.29 33.51
N PRO A 18 -14.07 8.30 34.10
CA PRO A 18 -12.99 8.68 35.01
C PRO A 18 -11.92 7.58 35.11
N LYS A 19 -11.16 7.28 34.04
CA LYS A 19 -9.97 6.39 34.14
C LYS A 19 -9.06 6.28 32.91
N ILE A 20 -9.22 7.10 31.88
CA ILE A 20 -8.30 7.06 30.73
C ILE A 20 -6.97 7.68 31.16
N ARG A 21 -6.04 6.87 31.70
CA ARG A 21 -4.67 7.32 31.93
C ARG A 21 -3.85 7.24 30.66
N HIS A 22 -4.09 6.25 29.77
CA HIS A 22 -3.49 6.21 28.44
C HIS A 22 -4.38 5.43 27.44
N LEU A 23 -4.55 5.99 26.23
CA LEU A 23 -5.19 5.34 25.08
C LEU A 23 -4.11 4.65 24.24
N ILE A 24 -4.32 3.38 23.89
CA ILE A 24 -3.43 2.65 22.99
C ILE A 24 -4.20 2.22 21.74
N LEU A 25 -3.69 2.60 20.58
CA LEU A 25 -4.18 2.16 19.28
C LEU A 25 -3.30 1.01 18.79
N ILE A 26 -3.92 -0.13 18.46
CA ILE A 26 -3.19 -1.31 17.99
C ILE A 26 -3.77 -1.76 16.66
N ASP A 27 -2.93 -1.78 15.62
CA ASP A 27 -3.30 -2.38 14.34
C ASP A 27 -3.08 -3.91 14.38
N ASP A 28 -4.01 -4.69 13.82
CA ASP A 28 -3.96 -6.15 13.79
C ASP A 28 -3.81 -6.82 15.18
N ILE A 29 -4.73 -6.50 16.10
CA ILE A 29 -4.69 -6.96 17.50
C ILE A 29 -4.62 -8.50 17.67
N HIS A 30 -5.03 -9.26 16.64
CA HIS A 30 -4.96 -10.72 16.63
C HIS A 30 -3.55 -11.29 16.48
N ASN A 31 -2.54 -10.45 16.22
CA ASN A 31 -1.13 -10.83 16.16
C ASN A 31 -0.38 -10.55 17.47
N LEU A 32 -1.04 -9.96 18.47
CA LEU A 32 -0.46 -9.82 19.79
C LEU A 32 -0.34 -11.18 20.47
N SER A 33 0.86 -11.47 20.92
CA SER A 33 1.17 -12.60 21.80
C SER A 33 0.94 -12.27 23.28
N THR A 34 0.74 -10.99 23.62
CA THR A 34 0.66 -10.50 25.00
C THR A 34 -0.77 -10.51 25.50
N ASP A 35 -0.99 -11.06 26.69
CA ASP A 35 -2.27 -10.97 27.37
C ASP A 35 -2.56 -9.53 27.83
N LEU A 36 -3.54 -8.92 27.16
CA LEU A 36 -3.93 -7.53 27.41
C LEU A 36 -4.80 -7.38 28.67
N SER A 37 -5.29 -8.47 29.26
CA SER A 37 -6.16 -8.45 30.45
C SER A 37 -5.49 -7.86 31.68
N SER A 38 -4.15 -7.88 31.73
CA SER A 38 -3.33 -7.31 32.80
C SER A 38 -3.29 -5.77 32.80
N TYR A 39 -3.68 -5.11 31.71
CA TYR A 39 -3.61 -3.67 31.54
C TYR A 39 -4.94 -2.96 31.82
N THR A 40 -5.45 -3.12 33.04
CA THR A 40 -6.78 -2.62 33.46
C THR A 40 -6.91 -1.09 33.53
N HIS A 41 -5.81 -0.36 33.36
CA HIS A 41 -5.74 1.11 33.39
C HIS A 41 -5.60 1.74 31.97
N LEU A 42 -5.59 0.91 30.93
CA LEU A 42 -5.41 1.31 29.54
C LEU A 42 -6.70 1.09 28.75
N THR A 43 -7.10 2.09 27.96
CA THR A 43 -8.14 1.90 26.95
C THR A 43 -7.47 1.48 25.65
N ILE A 44 -7.68 0.23 25.24
CA ILE A 44 -7.09 -0.33 24.02
C ILE A 44 -8.14 -0.33 22.92
N ILE A 45 -7.87 0.40 21.84
CA ILE A 45 -8.66 0.34 20.62
C ILE A 45 -7.83 -0.42 19.59
N GLY A 46 -8.31 -1.62 19.23
CA GLY A 46 -7.63 -2.50 18.29
C GLY A 46 -8.39 -2.61 16.97
N THR A 47 -7.69 -2.60 15.85
CA THR A 47 -8.26 -3.09 14.58
C THR A 47 -8.03 -4.61 14.48
N SER A 48 -8.96 -5.32 13.86
CA SER A 48 -8.77 -6.74 13.57
C SER A 48 -9.40 -7.15 12.27
N ARG A 49 -8.75 -8.10 11.61
CA ARG A 49 -9.26 -8.78 10.41
C ARG A 49 -10.01 -10.07 10.74
N LYS A 50 -10.05 -10.50 12.00
CA LYS A 50 -10.74 -11.71 12.49
C LYS A 50 -12.03 -11.34 13.20
N LYS A 51 -13.14 -12.00 12.83
CA LYS A 51 -14.45 -11.87 13.50
C LYS A 51 -14.47 -12.45 14.92
N LYS A 52 -13.52 -13.32 15.26
CA LYS A 52 -13.36 -13.91 16.60
C LYS A 52 -11.93 -13.67 17.06
N ILE A 53 -11.80 -13.00 18.19
CA ILE A 53 -10.53 -12.78 18.89
C ILE A 53 -10.77 -13.20 20.33
N SER A 54 -9.89 -14.04 20.86
CA SER A 54 -9.91 -14.45 22.26
C SER A 54 -9.36 -13.32 23.13
N LEU A 55 -10.18 -12.28 23.33
CA LEU A 55 -9.92 -11.23 24.31
C LEU A 55 -10.90 -11.40 25.47
N SER A 56 -10.50 -10.99 26.67
CA SER A 56 -11.39 -10.90 27.82
C SER A 56 -12.28 -9.65 27.67
N ASN A 57 -13.60 -9.84 27.51
CA ASN A 57 -14.60 -8.77 27.33
C ASN A 57 -14.34 -7.74 26.20
N PRO A 58 -14.07 -8.16 24.96
CA PRO A 58 -13.98 -7.23 23.83
C PRO A 58 -15.36 -6.68 23.46
N GLN A 59 -15.44 -5.37 23.26
CA GLN A 59 -16.51 -4.77 22.47
C GLN A 59 -16.08 -4.77 21.01
N PHE A 60 -16.84 -5.48 20.17
CA PHE A 60 -16.60 -5.51 18.73
C PHE A 60 -17.51 -4.52 18.03
N ILE A 61 -16.92 -3.64 17.23
CA ILE A 61 -17.64 -2.72 16.37
C ILE A 61 -17.30 -3.10 14.93
N GLU A 62 -18.29 -3.59 14.19
CA GLU A 62 -18.13 -3.86 12.76
C GLU A 62 -18.23 -2.52 12.01
N ILE A 63 -17.23 -2.21 11.18
CA ILE A 63 -17.26 -0.99 10.36
C ILE A 63 -18.27 -1.24 9.23
N PRO A 64 -19.39 -0.50 9.19
CA PRO A 64 -20.45 -0.74 8.22
C PRO A 64 -19.97 -0.41 6.80
N SER A 65 -20.59 -1.07 5.82
CA SER A 65 -20.48 -0.64 4.42
C SER A 65 -21.30 0.64 4.23
N GLN A 66 -20.83 1.53 3.36
CA GLN A 66 -21.58 2.72 2.96
C GLN A 66 -22.77 2.36 2.06
N GLU A 67 -23.78 3.23 2.08
CA GLU A 67 -24.91 3.17 1.17
C GLU A 67 -24.49 3.48 -0.27
N PRO A 68 -25.14 2.89 -1.30
CA PRO A 68 -24.76 3.05 -2.71
C PRO A 68 -24.60 4.50 -3.18
N GLU A 69 -25.48 5.39 -2.72
CA GLU A 69 -25.49 6.82 -3.05
C GLU A 69 -24.22 7.50 -2.53
N ASN A 70 -23.86 7.22 -1.27
CA ASN A 70 -22.64 7.74 -0.64
C ASN A 70 -21.37 7.17 -1.29
N ILE A 71 -21.40 5.92 -1.77
CA ILE A 71 -20.24 5.30 -2.42
C ILE A 71 -19.84 6.08 -3.67
N GLN A 72 -20.81 6.39 -4.55
CA GLN A 72 -20.55 7.14 -5.79
C GLN A 72 -20.02 8.54 -5.49
N GLU A 73 -20.64 9.24 -4.53
CA GLU A 73 -20.24 10.59 -4.14
C GLU A 73 -18.80 10.61 -3.58
N LEU A 74 -18.52 9.74 -2.60
CA LEU A 74 -17.21 9.64 -1.98
C LEU A 74 -16.13 9.21 -2.98
N LEU A 75 -16.41 8.21 -3.82
CA LEU A 75 -15.47 7.83 -4.87
C LEU A 75 -15.19 8.99 -5.82
N SER A 76 -16.22 9.69 -6.28
CA SER A 76 -16.08 10.83 -7.21
C SER A 76 -15.22 11.95 -6.61
N LYS A 77 -15.40 12.20 -5.31
CA LYS A 77 -14.55 13.12 -4.55
C LYS A 77 -13.09 12.68 -4.55
N PHE A 78 -12.81 11.44 -4.17
CA PHE A 78 -11.43 10.94 -4.03
C PHE A 78 -10.74 10.65 -5.37
N THR A 79 -11.47 10.31 -6.43
CA THR A 79 -10.93 10.21 -7.80
C THR A 79 -10.79 11.58 -8.46
N SER A 80 -11.41 12.61 -7.89
CA SER A 80 -11.62 13.93 -8.52
C SER A 80 -12.29 13.83 -9.89
N SER A 81 -13.08 12.78 -10.13
CA SER A 81 -13.71 12.49 -11.41
C SER A 81 -14.88 11.52 -11.26
N GLU A 82 -16.08 12.01 -11.57
CA GLU A 82 -17.31 11.22 -11.55
C GLU A 82 -17.26 10.07 -12.58
N SER A 83 -16.73 10.33 -13.78
CA SER A 83 -16.60 9.30 -14.82
C SER A 83 -15.67 8.14 -14.39
N LYS A 84 -14.57 8.46 -13.69
CA LYS A 84 -13.70 7.43 -13.10
C LYS A 84 -14.42 6.63 -12.02
N ALA A 85 -15.13 7.29 -11.12
CA ALA A 85 -15.89 6.63 -10.06
C ALA A 85 -16.93 5.66 -10.64
N THR A 86 -17.69 6.10 -11.64
CA THR A 86 -18.69 5.28 -12.35
C THR A 86 -18.03 4.07 -13.02
N ASN A 87 -16.89 4.25 -13.68
CA ASN A 87 -16.15 3.15 -14.30
C ASN A 87 -15.63 2.14 -13.26
N ILE A 88 -15.09 2.61 -12.14
CA ILE A 88 -14.64 1.74 -11.03
C ILE A 88 -15.81 0.89 -10.51
N LEU A 89 -16.96 1.50 -10.29
CA LEU A 89 -18.15 0.79 -9.81
C LEU A 89 -18.71 -0.18 -10.85
N ARG A 90 -18.66 0.18 -12.14
CA ARG A 90 -18.99 -0.74 -13.24
C ARG A 90 -18.07 -1.97 -13.23
N PHE A 91 -16.76 -1.76 -13.18
CA PHE A 91 -15.80 -2.87 -13.16
C PHE A 91 -15.89 -3.71 -11.87
N ALA A 92 -16.25 -3.11 -10.74
CA ALA A 92 -16.56 -3.85 -9.52
C ALA A 92 -17.75 -4.79 -9.75
N ARG A 93 -18.84 -4.32 -10.37
CA ARG A 93 -20.03 -5.15 -10.66
C ARG A 93 -19.77 -6.32 -11.60
N GLU A 94 -18.79 -6.21 -12.50
CA GLU A 94 -18.39 -7.29 -13.41
C GLU A 94 -17.80 -8.51 -12.68
N ARG A 95 -17.51 -8.44 -11.37
CA ARG A 95 -17.01 -9.55 -10.54
C ARG A 95 -15.78 -10.27 -11.11
N ARG A 96 -14.98 -9.58 -11.93
CA ARG A 96 -13.75 -10.11 -12.52
C ARG A 96 -12.61 -10.13 -11.50
N ARG A 97 -12.77 -10.92 -10.44
CA ARG A 97 -11.76 -11.08 -9.39
C ARG A 97 -10.53 -11.77 -9.99
N LYS A 98 -9.35 -11.16 -9.83
CA LYS A 98 -8.08 -11.91 -9.89
C LYS A 98 -7.82 -12.45 -8.50
N SER A 99 -7.87 -13.77 -8.31
CA SER A 99 -7.48 -14.38 -7.04
C SER A 99 -5.95 -14.32 -6.90
N LEU A 100 -5.50 -13.71 -5.82
CA LEU A 100 -4.09 -13.62 -5.43
C LEU A 100 -3.95 -14.47 -4.17
N GLY A 101 -3.85 -15.81 -4.34
CA GLY A 101 -4.13 -16.81 -3.31
C GLY A 101 -3.48 -16.66 -1.92
N SER A 102 -2.46 -15.81 -1.76
CA SER A 102 -1.84 -15.49 -0.47
C SER A 102 -2.45 -14.30 0.28
N ILE A 103 -3.40 -13.59 -0.32
CA ILE A 103 -3.95 -12.32 0.20
C ILE A 103 -5.36 -12.55 0.71
N GLU A 104 -5.67 -11.98 1.87
CA GLU A 104 -6.99 -12.12 2.47
C GLU A 104 -8.08 -11.48 1.60
N GLU A 105 -8.76 -12.38 0.92
CA GLU A 105 -9.98 -12.15 0.18
C GLU A 105 -11.12 -11.78 1.14
N GLY A 106 -11.87 -10.72 0.81
CA GLY A 106 -13.11 -10.37 1.50
C GLY A 106 -14.27 -11.30 1.10
N SER A 107 -15.49 -10.91 1.49
CA SER A 107 -16.72 -11.58 1.06
C SER A 107 -16.92 -11.52 -0.46
N ASN A 108 -17.81 -12.37 -0.98
CA ASN A 108 -18.27 -12.33 -2.38
C ASN A 108 -18.90 -10.98 -2.77
N GLU A 109 -19.36 -10.23 -1.77
CA GLU A 109 -19.82 -8.86 -1.93
C GLU A 109 -18.77 -7.88 -1.42
N PRO A 110 -18.49 -6.79 -2.16
CA PRO A 110 -17.52 -5.79 -1.75
C PRO A 110 -18.04 -4.98 -0.56
N ASN A 111 -17.34 -5.01 0.57
CA ASN A 111 -17.57 -4.08 1.68
C ASN A 111 -16.95 -2.72 1.31
N TRP A 112 -17.80 -1.71 1.11
CA TRP A 112 -17.43 -0.34 0.76
C TRP A 112 -17.44 0.57 2.00
N ASN A 113 -16.51 0.38 2.93
CA ASN A 113 -16.30 1.36 4.00
C ASN A 113 -15.53 2.59 3.51
N ASP A 114 -15.64 3.70 4.25
CA ASP A 114 -15.00 4.99 3.94
C ASP A 114 -13.51 4.88 3.67
N LEU A 115 -12.79 4.13 4.50
CA LEU A 115 -11.35 3.96 4.36
C LEU A 115 -11.01 3.26 3.05
N LYS A 116 -11.81 2.27 2.64
CA LYS A 116 -11.59 1.54 1.41
C LYS A 116 -11.95 2.37 0.18
N ILE A 117 -13.07 3.09 0.23
CA ILE A 117 -13.47 4.04 -0.81
C ILE A 117 -12.37 5.08 -1.02
N ARG A 118 -11.85 5.63 0.07
CA ARG A 118 -10.72 6.56 0.08
C ARG A 118 -9.49 5.96 -0.56
N ILE A 119 -9.03 4.78 -0.12
CA ILE A 119 -7.85 4.10 -0.70
C ILE A 119 -8.05 3.89 -2.21
N ILE A 120 -9.18 3.31 -2.63
CA ILE A 120 -9.46 3.04 -4.04
C ILE A 120 -9.58 4.32 -4.87
N GLY A 121 -10.23 5.36 -4.33
CA GLY A 121 -10.36 6.65 -4.98
C GLY A 121 -9.01 7.33 -5.18
N THR A 122 -8.16 7.35 -4.15
CA THR A 122 -6.79 7.85 -4.24
C THR A 122 -5.97 7.06 -5.27
N MET A 123 -6.10 5.72 -5.29
CA MET A 123 -5.45 4.89 -6.32
C MET A 123 -5.90 5.29 -7.74
N GLY A 124 -7.20 5.47 -7.97
CA GLY A 124 -7.75 5.88 -9.28
C GLY A 124 -7.40 7.32 -9.69
N LYS A 125 -7.25 8.23 -8.72
CA LYS A 125 -6.77 9.60 -8.95
C LYS A 125 -5.33 9.61 -9.48
N PHE A 126 -4.46 8.82 -8.85
CA PHE A 126 -3.01 8.90 -9.03
C PHE A 126 -2.39 7.77 -9.86
N GLY A 127 -3.16 7.09 -10.72
CA GLY A 127 -2.63 6.30 -11.85
C GLY A 127 -3.02 4.82 -11.91
N SER A 128 -3.69 4.27 -10.89
CA SER A 128 -4.28 2.94 -11.02
C SER A 128 -5.46 2.95 -11.99
N SER A 129 -5.54 1.94 -12.87
CA SER A 129 -6.66 1.84 -13.81
C SER A 129 -7.98 1.60 -13.09
N GLU A 130 -9.08 2.08 -13.65
CA GLU A 130 -10.42 1.92 -13.10
C GLU A 130 -10.79 0.44 -12.97
N GLN A 131 -10.34 -0.38 -13.93
CA GLN A 131 -10.51 -1.82 -13.87
C GLN A 131 -9.77 -2.43 -12.67
N LYS A 132 -8.51 -2.05 -12.43
CA LYS A 132 -7.73 -2.54 -11.29
C LYS A 132 -8.37 -2.13 -9.97
N CYS A 133 -8.77 -0.86 -9.86
CA CYS A 133 -9.50 -0.32 -8.71
C CYS A 133 -10.80 -1.10 -8.43
N GLY A 134 -11.59 -1.40 -9.47
CA GLY A 134 -12.80 -2.21 -9.35
C GLY A 134 -12.55 -3.67 -8.95
N GLN A 135 -11.37 -4.23 -9.27
CA GLN A 135 -10.99 -5.58 -8.84
C GLN A 135 -10.50 -5.61 -7.39
N LEU A 136 -9.78 -4.58 -6.95
CA LEU A 136 -9.16 -4.54 -5.64
C LEU A 136 -10.17 -4.38 -4.49
N ILE A 137 -11.38 -3.89 -4.78
CA ILE A 137 -12.43 -3.73 -3.77
C ILE A 137 -12.87 -5.05 -3.11
N TYR A 138 -12.58 -6.20 -3.72
CA TYR A 138 -12.90 -7.51 -3.17
C TYR A 138 -11.92 -8.00 -2.08
N TYR A 139 -10.82 -7.29 -1.87
CA TYR A 139 -9.90 -7.57 -0.78
C TYR A 139 -10.35 -6.86 0.50
N LYS A 140 -9.91 -7.30 1.68
CA LYS A 140 -10.14 -6.50 2.90
C LYS A 140 -9.46 -5.13 2.76
N THR A 141 -9.95 -4.10 3.46
CA THR A 141 -9.45 -2.71 3.33
C THR A 141 -7.93 -2.60 3.44
N LEU A 142 -7.33 -3.24 4.45
CA LEU A 142 -5.87 -3.23 4.63
C LEU A 142 -5.13 -4.14 3.63
N SER A 143 -5.82 -5.12 3.06
CA SER A 143 -5.27 -6.03 2.04
C SER A 143 -5.29 -5.44 0.64
N VAL A 144 -5.96 -4.31 0.41
CA VAL A 144 -5.99 -3.62 -0.89
C VAL A 144 -4.59 -3.24 -1.35
N VAL A 145 -3.78 -2.66 -0.45
CA VAL A 145 -2.39 -2.26 -0.76
C VAL A 145 -1.50 -3.49 -0.97
N GLU A 146 -1.74 -4.58 -0.23
CA GLU A 146 -1.00 -5.84 -0.43
C GLU A 146 -1.32 -6.45 -1.80
N ALA A 147 -2.60 -6.47 -2.17
CA ALA A 147 -3.04 -6.91 -3.49
C ALA A 147 -2.49 -6.04 -4.61
N ASP A 148 -2.44 -4.74 -4.41
CA ASP A 148 -1.85 -3.81 -5.36
C ASP A 148 -0.36 -4.10 -5.62
N VAL A 149 0.44 -4.28 -4.58
CA VAL A 149 1.86 -4.66 -4.68
C VAL A 149 2.02 -6.02 -5.36
N CYS A 150 1.18 -7.00 -5.01
CA CYS A 150 1.21 -8.33 -5.66
C CYS A 150 0.85 -8.26 -7.15
N LEU A 151 -0.03 -7.35 -7.56
CA LEU A 151 -0.33 -7.13 -8.98
C LEU A 151 0.86 -6.51 -9.72
N MET A 152 1.60 -5.59 -9.07
CA MET A 152 2.83 -5.05 -9.65
C MET A 152 3.88 -6.13 -9.89
N GLU A 153 3.95 -7.15 -9.03
CA GLU A 153 4.83 -8.31 -9.27
C GLU A 153 4.45 -9.07 -10.55
N SER A 154 3.16 -9.15 -10.88
CA SER A 154 2.67 -9.86 -12.06
C SER A 154 2.72 -9.05 -13.36
N ASP A 155 3.00 -7.75 -13.30
CA ASP A 155 3.07 -6.89 -14.47
C ASP A 155 4.41 -7.09 -15.24
N SER A 156 4.41 -6.83 -16.56
CA SER A 156 5.57 -7.06 -17.46
C SER A 156 6.87 -6.35 -17.06
N ARG A 157 6.83 -5.42 -16.09
CA ARG A 157 8.02 -4.73 -15.55
C ARG A 157 8.04 -4.73 -14.01
N GLY A 158 7.52 -5.79 -13.40
CA GLY A 158 7.41 -5.91 -11.95
C GLY A 158 8.73 -5.70 -11.21
N HIS A 159 9.87 -6.17 -11.74
CA HIS A 159 11.16 -5.97 -11.09
C HIS A 159 11.53 -4.49 -10.90
N LEU A 160 11.22 -3.67 -11.89
CA LEU A 160 11.52 -2.24 -11.85
C LEU A 160 10.65 -1.55 -10.79
N LEU A 161 9.35 -1.87 -10.75
CA LEU A 161 8.44 -1.37 -9.73
C LEU A 161 8.84 -1.83 -8.32
N ILE A 162 9.19 -3.11 -8.16
CA ILE A 162 9.65 -3.67 -6.88
C ILE A 162 10.94 -3.00 -6.42
N ALA A 163 11.92 -2.79 -7.31
CA ALA A 163 13.17 -2.13 -6.99
C ALA A 163 12.93 -0.68 -6.52
N VAL A 164 12.07 0.06 -7.22
CA VAL A 164 11.67 1.42 -6.83
C VAL A 164 11.11 1.42 -5.40
N LEU A 165 10.14 0.54 -5.13
CA LEU A 165 9.51 0.45 -3.82
C LEU A 165 10.49 0.02 -2.72
N CYS A 166 11.45 -0.85 -3.02
CA CYS A 166 12.51 -1.24 -2.10
C CYS A 166 13.42 -0.05 -1.74
N PHE A 167 13.89 0.71 -2.74
CA PHE A 167 14.72 1.89 -2.50
C PHE A 167 13.98 2.94 -1.65
N LEU A 168 12.72 3.23 -1.98
CA LEU A 168 11.89 4.17 -1.22
C LEU A 168 11.56 3.69 0.19
N THR A 169 11.50 2.38 0.41
CA THR A 169 11.27 1.80 1.75
C THR A 169 12.52 1.85 2.64
N ILE A 170 13.70 1.81 2.03
CA ILE A 170 14.99 1.84 2.73
C ILE A 170 15.44 3.27 3.01
N GLN A 171 15.25 4.19 2.05
CA GLN A 171 15.66 5.58 2.20
C GLN A 171 14.60 6.41 2.92
N GLN A 172 14.79 6.62 4.23
CA GLN A 172 13.81 7.30 5.10
C GLN A 172 13.57 8.77 4.72
N ASN A 173 14.59 9.44 4.18
CA ASN A 173 14.49 10.84 3.76
C ASN A 173 13.91 11.01 2.34
N GLY A 174 13.50 9.92 1.71
CA GLY A 174 13.06 9.91 0.32
C GLY A 174 14.20 10.03 -0.69
N LEU A 175 13.85 9.86 -1.97
CA LEU A 175 14.74 10.02 -3.11
C LEU A 175 14.07 10.97 -4.09
N ASN A 176 14.82 11.94 -4.64
CA ASN A 176 14.33 12.74 -5.75
C ASN A 176 14.27 11.88 -7.03
N GLU A 177 13.51 12.37 -8.02
CA GLU A 177 13.35 11.68 -9.31
C GLU A 177 14.69 11.34 -9.96
N ILE A 178 15.63 12.29 -10.01
CA ILE A 178 16.89 12.14 -10.74
C ILE A 178 17.74 11.03 -10.09
N ASP A 179 17.84 11.04 -8.77
CA ASP A 179 18.58 10.03 -8.00
C ASP A 179 17.94 8.65 -8.17
N LEU A 180 16.62 8.56 -8.12
CA LEU A 180 15.90 7.30 -8.31
C LEU A 180 16.07 6.77 -9.75
N ARG A 181 16.00 7.62 -10.77
CA ARG A 181 16.23 7.22 -12.18
C ARG A 181 17.65 6.74 -12.46
N ARG A 182 18.65 7.28 -11.75
CA ARG A 182 20.05 6.82 -11.84
C ARG A 182 20.26 5.50 -11.11
N LEU A 183 19.70 5.36 -9.90
CA LEU A 183 19.73 4.10 -9.14
C LEU A 183 19.11 2.95 -9.92
N LEU A 184 18.06 3.24 -10.69
CA LEU A 184 17.34 2.25 -11.48
C LEU A 184 17.95 1.98 -12.87
N ALA A 185 19.00 2.71 -13.28
CA ALA A 185 19.57 2.59 -14.61
C ALA A 185 20.30 1.25 -14.84
N ASP A 186 20.88 0.65 -13.79
CA ASP A 186 21.55 -0.65 -13.86
C ASP A 186 20.55 -1.79 -13.59
N GLU A 187 19.63 -2.01 -14.54
CA GLU A 187 18.51 -2.96 -14.43
C GLU A 187 18.95 -4.40 -14.10
N HIS A 188 20.15 -4.79 -14.53
CA HIS A 188 20.71 -6.11 -14.27
C HIS A 188 21.08 -6.35 -12.81
N ALA A 189 21.40 -5.31 -12.06
CA ALA A 189 21.82 -5.39 -10.66
C ALA A 189 20.75 -4.94 -9.65
N LEU A 190 19.57 -4.48 -10.11
CA LEU A 190 18.58 -3.87 -9.22
C LEU A 190 18.08 -4.80 -8.11
N LEU A 191 17.76 -6.05 -8.47
CA LEU A 191 17.24 -7.02 -7.51
C LEU A 191 18.29 -8.08 -7.16
N PRO A 192 18.38 -8.49 -5.88
CA PRO A 192 19.21 -9.62 -5.49
C PRO A 192 18.74 -10.92 -6.17
N MET A 193 19.67 -11.83 -6.44
CA MET A 193 19.41 -13.07 -7.19
C MET A 193 18.26 -13.91 -6.62
N GLY A 194 18.10 -13.94 -5.29
CA GLY A 194 17.00 -14.66 -4.65
C GLY A 194 15.61 -14.14 -5.06
N ILE A 195 15.46 -12.83 -5.20
CA ILE A 195 14.22 -12.21 -5.67
C ILE A 195 14.07 -12.47 -7.17
N ARG A 196 15.09 -12.19 -7.99
CA ARG A 196 15.07 -12.43 -9.45
C ARG A 196 14.66 -13.85 -9.81
N ARG A 197 15.14 -14.85 -9.06
CA ARG A 197 14.81 -16.28 -9.26
C ARG A 197 13.30 -16.56 -9.18
N ASN A 198 12.60 -15.87 -8.28
CA ASN A 198 11.16 -16.04 -8.09
C ASN A 198 10.32 -15.41 -9.22
N TYR A 199 10.95 -14.58 -10.07
CA TYR A 199 10.29 -13.80 -11.10
C TYR A 199 10.94 -13.96 -12.49
N ARG A 200 11.67 -15.06 -12.71
CA ARG A 200 12.42 -15.38 -13.94
C ARG A 200 11.60 -15.35 -15.23
N ASN A 201 10.29 -15.56 -15.11
CA ASN A 201 9.37 -15.64 -16.25
C ASN A 201 8.70 -14.30 -16.60
N LEU A 202 9.05 -13.21 -15.88
CA LEU A 202 8.52 -11.90 -16.26
C LEU A 202 9.18 -11.46 -17.57
N PRO A 203 8.39 -11.08 -18.58
CA PRO A 203 8.90 -10.57 -19.84
C PRO A 203 9.43 -9.16 -19.57
N PHE A 204 10.63 -9.07 -19.02
CA PHE A 204 11.51 -8.04 -19.54
C PHE A 204 11.59 -8.33 -21.02
N ASP A 205 11.29 -7.35 -21.86
CA ASP A 205 11.96 -7.28 -23.14
C ASP A 205 13.45 -7.29 -22.78
N TYR A 206 14.02 -8.48 -22.74
CA TYR A 206 15.43 -8.76 -22.56
C TYR A 206 16.05 -8.33 -23.88
N CYS A 207 16.00 -7.03 -24.16
CA CYS A 207 16.57 -6.44 -25.34
C CYS A 207 18.07 -6.37 -25.05
N ALA A 208 18.75 -7.50 -25.28
CA ALA A 208 20.19 -7.65 -25.18
C ALA A 208 20.93 -6.56 -26.00
N GLU A 209 20.26 -5.98 -27.00
CA GLU A 209 20.81 -4.98 -27.93
C GLU A 209 20.66 -3.53 -27.44
N CYS A 210 19.78 -3.25 -26.47
CA CYS A 210 19.71 -1.92 -25.82
C CYS A 210 20.53 -1.84 -24.52
N TYR A 211 21.29 -2.89 -24.19
CA TYR A 211 22.32 -2.86 -23.15
C TYR A 211 23.56 -2.11 -23.66
N GLY A 212 23.38 -0.81 -23.92
CA GLY A 212 24.46 0.13 -24.04
C GLY A 212 24.68 0.78 -22.69
N HIS A 213 25.89 0.68 -22.16
CA HIS A 213 26.42 1.46 -21.03
C HIS A 213 26.42 3.00 -21.27
N THR A 214 25.62 3.48 -22.22
CA THR A 214 25.71 4.82 -22.80
C THR A 214 24.73 5.82 -22.17
N ASN A 215 23.72 5.37 -21.43
CA ASN A 215 22.82 6.30 -20.73
C ASN A 215 22.76 6.01 -19.21
N PRO A 216 23.26 6.91 -18.36
CA PRO A 216 23.24 6.74 -16.90
C PRO A 216 21.83 6.88 -16.29
N GLN A 217 20.77 7.01 -17.11
CA GLN A 217 19.41 7.20 -16.63
C GLN A 217 18.43 6.27 -17.34
N ILE A 218 17.39 5.89 -16.58
CA ILE A 218 16.19 5.29 -17.16
C ILE A 218 15.59 6.19 -18.25
N LEU A 219 15.23 5.56 -19.38
CA LEU A 219 14.54 6.18 -20.50
C LEU A 219 13.22 6.84 -20.05
N PRO A 220 12.87 8.04 -20.55
CA PRO A 220 11.66 8.75 -20.16
C PRO A 220 10.37 7.92 -20.21
N ILE A 221 10.23 7.06 -21.23
CA ILE A 221 9.05 6.19 -21.39
C ILE A 221 8.94 5.13 -20.29
N ARG A 222 10.08 4.59 -19.82
CA ARG A 222 10.13 3.63 -18.71
C ARG A 222 9.88 4.32 -17.38
N TRP A 223 10.39 5.54 -17.22
CA TRP A 223 10.09 6.36 -16.05
C TRP A 223 8.61 6.74 -15.95
N TYR A 224 8.02 7.15 -17.07
CA TYR A 224 6.59 7.42 -17.17
C TYR A 224 5.75 6.19 -16.79
N TYR A 225 6.18 5.00 -17.22
CA TYR A 225 5.56 3.74 -16.79
C TYR A 225 5.63 3.54 -15.27
N ILE A 226 6.79 3.78 -14.63
CA ILE A 226 6.93 3.67 -13.17
C ILE A 226 5.97 4.64 -12.49
N ILE A 227 6.07 5.94 -12.79
CA ILE A 227 5.28 7.00 -12.14
C ILE A 227 3.78 6.74 -12.26
N ASN A 228 3.29 6.30 -13.42
CA ASN A 228 1.88 5.98 -13.56
C ASN A 228 1.42 4.78 -12.72
N ARG A 229 2.32 3.83 -12.40
CA ARG A 229 1.98 2.60 -11.69
C ARG A 229 2.11 2.70 -10.18
N ILE A 230 3.01 3.54 -9.69
CA ILE A 230 3.22 3.74 -8.25
C ILE A 230 2.89 5.15 -7.79
N GLY A 231 2.37 6.03 -8.66
CA GLY A 231 2.11 7.43 -8.34
C GLY A 231 1.24 7.59 -7.10
N HIS A 232 0.24 6.72 -6.92
CA HIS A 232 -0.60 6.69 -5.72
C HIS A 232 0.13 6.25 -4.43
N LEU A 233 1.31 5.64 -4.55
CA LEU A 233 2.20 5.26 -3.45
C LEU A 233 3.27 6.33 -3.15
N LEU A 234 3.49 7.27 -4.07
CA LEU A 234 4.50 8.34 -3.97
C LEU A 234 3.94 9.66 -3.44
N ILE A 235 2.68 9.68 -3.02
CA ILE A 235 1.99 10.90 -2.59
C ILE A 235 2.65 11.43 -1.31
N ALA A 236 3.40 12.52 -1.44
CA ALA A 236 4.08 13.15 -0.30
C ALA A 236 3.10 13.93 0.58
N ILE A 237 2.10 14.60 0.00
CA ILE A 237 1.08 15.38 0.69
C ILE A 237 -0.18 15.41 -0.21
N ASP A 238 -1.32 14.97 0.31
CA ASP A 238 -2.65 15.19 -0.30
C ASP A 238 -3.50 15.96 0.69
N SER A 239 -4.37 16.83 0.21
CA SER A 239 -5.24 17.68 1.04
C SER A 239 -6.20 16.89 1.94
N ASP A 240 -6.38 15.60 1.64
CA ASP A 240 -7.30 14.69 2.33
C ASP A 240 -6.59 13.76 3.35
N ASP A 241 -5.34 14.04 3.73
CA ASP A 241 -4.52 13.26 4.69
C ASP A 241 -4.27 11.78 4.30
N ASN A 242 -4.50 11.44 3.03
CA ASN A 242 -4.30 10.07 2.51
C ASN A 242 -2.82 9.65 2.42
N HIS A 243 -1.92 10.62 2.52
CA HIS A 243 -0.48 10.48 2.32
C HIS A 243 0.22 9.65 3.41
N PHE A 244 -0.43 9.39 4.56
CA PHE A 244 0.16 8.55 5.61
C PHE A 244 -0.20 7.07 5.49
N LEU A 245 -1.41 6.75 5.04
CA LEU A 245 -1.95 5.38 5.13
C LEU A 245 -1.39 4.47 4.03
N ILE A 246 -1.45 4.92 2.78
CA ILE A 246 -1.05 4.11 1.63
C ILE A 246 0.48 3.87 1.62
N PRO A 247 1.34 4.90 1.78
CA PRO A 247 2.78 4.68 1.79
C PRO A 247 3.25 3.84 2.98
N ALA A 248 2.71 4.04 4.19
CA ALA A 248 3.09 3.26 5.36
C ALA A 248 2.69 1.77 5.23
N ALA A 249 1.47 1.50 4.74
CA ALA A 249 1.04 0.14 4.45
C ALA A 249 1.93 -0.51 3.39
N CYS A 250 2.25 0.22 2.32
CA CYS A 250 3.16 -0.24 1.27
C CYS A 250 4.54 -0.60 1.83
N GLN A 251 5.18 0.29 2.61
CA GLN A 251 6.48 0.03 3.22
C GLN A 251 6.48 -1.23 4.10
N ARG A 252 5.42 -1.45 4.88
CA ARG A 252 5.25 -2.66 5.70
C ARG A 252 5.21 -3.92 4.82
N ILE A 253 4.47 -3.89 3.72
CA ILE A 253 4.35 -5.01 2.77
C ILE A 253 5.69 -5.27 2.08
N ILE A 254 6.38 -4.22 1.61
CA ILE A 254 7.68 -4.34 0.94
C ILE A 254 8.72 -4.94 1.89
N ARG A 255 8.75 -4.51 3.16
CA ARG A 255 9.62 -5.11 4.18
C ARG A 255 9.33 -6.59 4.38
N LYS A 256 8.04 -6.94 4.52
CA LYS A 256 7.59 -8.31 4.75
C LYS A 256 7.90 -9.24 3.56
N LYS A 257 7.71 -8.78 2.32
CA LYS A 257 7.85 -9.62 1.11
C LYS A 257 9.26 -9.64 0.53
N PHE A 258 9.92 -8.49 0.43
CA PHE A 258 11.16 -8.36 -0.34
C PHE A 258 12.38 -8.16 0.53
N LEU A 259 12.25 -7.45 1.66
CA LEU A 259 13.37 -7.13 2.54
C LEU A 259 13.41 -8.01 3.80
N THR A 260 12.81 -9.20 3.73
CA THR A 260 12.72 -10.14 4.87
C THR A 260 14.07 -10.73 5.24
N LYS A 261 14.96 -10.93 4.26
CA LYS A 261 16.30 -11.51 4.48
C LYS A 261 17.32 -10.39 4.62
N PRO A 262 18.25 -10.44 5.59
CA PRO A 262 19.31 -9.43 5.75
C PRO A 262 20.09 -9.17 4.45
N VAL A 263 20.41 -10.24 3.73
CA VAL A 263 21.11 -10.18 2.43
C VAL A 263 20.37 -9.37 1.36
N HIS A 264 19.03 -9.29 1.40
CA HIS A 264 18.28 -8.45 0.46
C HIS A 264 18.37 -6.98 0.86
N LEU A 265 18.28 -6.67 2.16
CA LEU A 265 18.43 -5.31 2.67
C LEU A 265 19.84 -4.77 2.36
N GLU A 266 20.87 -5.55 2.66
CA GLU A 266 22.27 -5.20 2.40
C GLU A 266 22.53 -4.93 0.91
N HIS A 267 21.89 -5.69 0.01
CA HIS A 267 22.02 -5.49 -1.43
C HIS A 267 21.61 -4.07 -1.85
N PHE A 268 20.41 -3.64 -1.45
CA PHE A 268 19.92 -2.30 -1.77
C PHE A 268 20.70 -1.19 -1.04
N GLN A 269 21.12 -1.42 0.20
CA GLN A 269 21.95 -0.46 0.95
C GLN A 269 23.33 -0.26 0.30
N LYS A 270 23.96 -1.32 -0.20
CA LYS A 270 25.23 -1.24 -0.94
C LYS A 270 25.08 -0.43 -2.23
N LEU A 271 24.00 -0.65 -2.97
CA LEU A 271 23.70 0.14 -4.18
C LEU A 271 23.51 1.64 -3.86
N LEU A 272 22.75 1.96 -2.80
CA LEU A 272 22.59 3.34 -2.34
C LEU A 272 23.92 3.97 -1.92
N THR A 273 24.72 3.25 -1.14
CA THR A 273 26.02 3.74 -0.65
C THR A 273 26.98 4.01 -1.80
N SER A 274 27.08 3.06 -2.74
CA SER A 274 27.88 3.20 -3.96
C SER A 274 27.44 4.42 -4.78
N PHE A 275 26.13 4.59 -4.97
CA PHE A 275 25.55 5.74 -5.65
C PHE A 275 25.96 7.08 -5.02
N TYR A 276 25.81 7.22 -3.70
CA TYR A 276 26.21 8.46 -3.01
C TYR A 276 27.72 8.70 -3.06
N SER A 277 28.55 7.65 -2.91
CA SER A 277 30.01 7.78 -3.02
C SER A 277 30.50 8.18 -4.42
N THR A 278 29.71 7.87 -5.45
CA THR A 278 30.00 8.28 -6.84
C THR A 278 29.52 9.70 -7.10
N LYS A 279 28.42 10.12 -6.46
CA LYS A 279 27.87 11.49 -6.54
C LYS A 279 28.80 12.53 -5.91
N GLU A 280 29.54 12.17 -4.86
CA GLU A 280 30.53 13.06 -4.22
C GLU A 280 31.82 13.25 -5.04
N LYS A 281 32.05 12.43 -6.07
CA LYS A 281 33.24 12.49 -6.93
C LYS A 281 33.00 13.23 -8.26
N LEU A 282 31.77 13.68 -8.50
CA LEU A 282 31.32 14.44 -9.68
C LEU A 282 30.97 15.87 -9.27
#